data_AF-R4YV45-F1
#
_entry.id   AF-R4YV45-F1
#
_cell.length_a   1.000
_cell.length_b   1.000
_cell.length_c   1.000
_cell.angle_alpha   90.00
_cell.angle_beta   90.00
_cell.angle_gamma   90.00
#
_symmetry.space_group_name_H-M   'P 1'
#
loop_
_entity.id
_entity.type
_entity.pdbx_description
1 polymer ?
#
loop_
_entity_poly.entity_id
_entity_poly.type
_entity_poly.pdbx_seq_one_letter_code
_entity_poly.pdbx_strand_id
1 'polypeptide(L)'
;MKMNSTFSLTFFGSILFIAVVLMLFLYSIPNYEDDNLLSISVESERNISNKELQYYREELLKYNDEKNLIVLLSKVWAGTYVGAGNMTVSVKKNLINHDILYDAILIFDSVPDDDSVSGYRYDIRLKESGNNFDIVYVKESGRCWNGRGHRFFSVEPCV
;
A
#
# COMPACT_ATOMS: atom_id res chain seq x y z
N MET A 1 -51.97 -10.62 40.72
CA MET A 1 -50.72 -11.42 40.66
C MET A 1 -49.57 -10.46 40.86
N LYS A 2 -49.03 -10.34 42.08
CA LYS A 2 -47.96 -9.39 42.42
C LYS A 2 -46.63 -10.01 41.96
N MET A 3 -46.02 -9.47 40.90
CA MET A 3 -44.65 -9.82 40.55
C MET A 3 -43.73 -9.41 41.70
N ASN A 4 -42.98 -10.37 42.23
CA ASN A 4 -41.98 -10.14 43.28
C ASN A 4 -40.92 -9.15 42.75
N SER A 5 -40.87 -7.95 43.32
CA SER A 5 -40.01 -6.85 42.86
C SER A 5 -38.51 -7.20 42.90
N THR A 6 -38.12 -8.17 43.72
CA THR A 6 -36.75 -8.69 43.82
C THR A 6 -36.29 -9.47 42.58
N PHE A 7 -37.20 -10.14 41.87
CA PHE A 7 -36.85 -10.87 40.64
C PHE A 7 -36.62 -9.93 39.45
N SER A 8 -37.31 -8.79 39.45
CA SER A 8 -37.15 -7.73 38.46
C SER A 8 -35.77 -7.06 38.60
N LEU A 9 -35.36 -6.71 39.81
CA LEU A 9 -34.12 -5.97 40.05
C LEU A 9 -32.86 -6.75 39.64
N THR A 10 -32.81 -8.05 39.91
CA THR A 10 -31.66 -8.91 39.56
C THR A 10 -31.58 -9.18 38.06
N PHE A 11 -32.73 -9.31 37.39
CA PHE A 11 -32.81 -9.50 35.94
C PHE A 11 -32.41 -8.24 35.16
N PHE A 12 -32.83 -7.05 35.61
CA PHE A 12 -32.39 -5.80 34.99
C PHE A 12 -30.90 -5.50 35.26
N GLY A 13 -30.40 -5.86 36.46
CA GLY A 13 -28.98 -5.71 36.79
C GLY A 13 -28.05 -6.57 35.94
N SER A 14 -28.43 -7.82 35.64
CA SER A 14 -27.63 -8.71 34.79
C SER A 14 -27.62 -8.26 33.33
N ILE A 15 -28.75 -7.75 32.80
CA ILE A 15 -28.80 -7.18 31.44
C ILE A 15 -27.88 -5.97 31.32
N LEU A 16 -27.91 -5.06 32.31
CA LEU A 16 -27.05 -3.88 32.31
C LEU A 16 -25.56 -4.26 32.35
N PHE A 17 -25.21 -5.24 33.19
CA PHE A 17 -23.82 -5.72 33.27
C PHE A 17 -23.34 -6.33 31.95
N ILE A 18 -24.16 -7.16 31.30
CA ILE A 18 -23.83 -7.74 29.98
C ILE A 18 -23.65 -6.63 28.92
N ALA A 19 -24.52 -5.61 28.92
CA ALA A 19 -24.41 -4.49 28.00
C ALA A 19 -23.12 -3.68 28.20
N VAL A 20 -22.72 -3.44 29.46
CA VAL A 20 -21.46 -2.75 29.77
C VAL A 20 -20.25 -3.57 29.35
N VAL A 21 -20.26 -4.88 29.61
CA VAL A 21 -19.18 -5.79 29.18
C VAL A 21 -19.08 -5.82 27.65
N LEU A 22 -20.19 -5.91 26.92
CA LEU A 22 -20.21 -5.87 25.46
C LEU A 22 -19.70 -4.53 24.91
N MET A 23 -20.06 -3.41 25.53
CA MET A 23 -19.52 -2.10 25.15
C MET A 23 -18.01 -2.05 25.33
N LEU A 24 -17.48 -2.58 26.42
CA LEU A 24 -16.02 -2.64 26.65
C LEU A 24 -15.29 -3.52 25.61
N PHE A 25 -15.90 -4.65 25.21
CA PHE A 25 -15.34 -5.47 24.13
C PHE A 25 -15.37 -4.77 22.77
N LEU A 26 -16.44 -4.05 22.44
CA LEU A 26 -16.54 -3.29 21.19
C LEU A 26 -15.57 -2.11 21.13
N TYR A 27 -15.30 -1.44 22.26
CA TYR A 27 -14.28 -0.37 22.35
C TYR A 27 -12.85 -0.89 22.25
N SER A 28 -12.62 -2.19 22.49
CA SER A 28 -11.29 -2.80 22.45
C SER A 28 -10.92 -3.35 21.08
N ILE A 29 -11.81 -3.29 20.09
CA ILE A 29 -11.48 -3.67 18.73
C ILE A 29 -10.61 -2.54 18.16
N PRO A 30 -9.31 -2.76 17.89
CA PRO A 30 -8.52 -1.74 17.23
C PRO A 30 -9.17 -1.46 15.88
N ASN A 31 -9.53 -0.19 15.66
CA ASN A 31 -10.03 0.26 14.38
C ASN A 31 -8.84 0.26 13.41
N TYR A 32 -8.61 -0.88 12.76
CA TYR A 32 -7.70 -0.97 11.62
C TYR A 32 -8.40 -0.23 10.48
N GLU A 33 -8.18 1.08 10.37
CA GLU A 33 -8.44 1.76 9.12
C GLU A 33 -7.53 1.10 8.07
N ASP A 34 -8.16 0.39 7.14
CA ASP A 34 -7.50 -0.06 5.91
C ASP A 34 -7.24 1.19 5.08
N ASP A 35 -6.14 1.87 5.40
CA ASP A 35 -5.70 3.07 4.70
C ASP A 35 -5.52 2.71 3.23
N ASN A 36 -6.35 3.26 2.35
CA ASN A 36 -6.13 3.16 0.91
C ASN A 36 -4.76 3.73 0.58
N LEU A 37 -3.77 2.87 0.33
CA LEU A 37 -2.37 3.28 0.17
C LEU A 37 -2.16 4.31 -0.94
N LEU A 38 -3.03 4.32 -1.96
CA LEU A 38 -2.99 5.29 -3.06
C LEU A 38 -3.46 6.70 -2.66
N SER A 39 -4.19 6.85 -1.54
CA SER A 39 -4.65 8.15 -1.04
C SER A 39 -3.61 8.89 -0.21
N ILE A 40 -2.58 8.19 0.26
CA ILE A 40 -1.47 8.78 1.03
C ILE A 40 -0.65 9.68 0.10
N SER A 41 -0.44 10.91 0.53
CA SER A 41 0.29 11.91 -0.27
C SER A 41 1.78 11.58 -0.38
N VAL A 42 2.38 12.07 -1.47
CA VAL A 42 3.82 12.05 -1.71
C VAL A 42 4.34 13.47 -1.55
N GLU A 43 5.26 13.68 -0.62
CA GLU A 43 5.89 14.98 -0.36
C GLU A 43 7.17 15.15 -1.18
N SER A 44 7.96 14.07 -1.31
CA SER A 44 9.20 14.09 -2.06
C SER A 44 9.58 12.70 -2.59
N GLU A 45 10.36 12.67 -3.67
CA GLU A 45 10.73 11.46 -4.39
C GLU A 45 12.20 11.52 -4.82
N ARG A 46 12.89 10.38 -4.82
CA ARG A 46 14.19 10.24 -5.48
C ARG A 46 14.02 9.66 -6.88
N ASN A 47 14.82 10.15 -7.83
CA ASN A 47 14.97 9.47 -9.11
C ASN A 47 15.82 8.20 -8.91
N ILE A 48 15.37 7.10 -9.49
CA ILE A 48 16.16 5.86 -9.55
C ILE A 48 17.40 6.08 -10.41
N SER A 49 18.54 5.53 -10.01
CA SER A 49 19.80 5.72 -10.74
C SER A 49 19.75 5.03 -12.11
N ASN A 50 20.60 5.48 -13.06
CA ASN A 50 20.68 4.85 -14.38
C ASN A 50 21.04 3.35 -14.32
N LYS A 51 21.82 2.92 -13.31
CA LYS A 51 22.19 1.52 -13.13
C LYS A 51 20.99 0.68 -12.71
N GLU A 52 20.22 1.13 -11.73
CA GLU A 52 18.98 0.48 -11.30
C GLU A 52 17.93 0.49 -12.42
N LEU A 53 17.81 1.60 -13.17
CA LEU A 53 16.89 1.70 -14.30
C LEU A 53 17.22 0.69 -15.40
N GLN A 54 18.51 0.50 -15.69
CA GLN A 54 18.98 -0.50 -16.65
C GLN A 54 18.61 -1.92 -16.20
N TYR A 55 18.77 -2.24 -14.91
CA TYR A 55 18.33 -3.51 -14.35
C TYR A 55 16.84 -3.77 -14.60
N TYR A 56 15.95 -2.81 -14.31
CA TYR A 56 14.51 -2.97 -14.56
C TYR A 56 14.16 -3.13 -16.04
N ARG A 57 14.90 -2.46 -16.94
CA ARG A 57 14.72 -2.65 -18.40
C ARG A 57 15.09 -4.07 -18.83
N GLU A 58 16.17 -4.62 -18.29
CA GLU A 58 16.58 -6.01 -18.56
C GLU A 58 15.57 -7.02 -18.01
N GLU A 59 15.01 -6.78 -16.82
CA GLU A 59 13.95 -7.62 -16.26
C GLU A 59 12.65 -7.56 -17.09
N LEU A 60 12.25 -6.38 -17.59
CA LEU A 60 11.09 -6.27 -18.50
C LEU A 60 11.24 -7.15 -19.75
N LEU A 61 12.45 -7.22 -20.31
CA LEU A 61 12.71 -8.01 -21.51
C LEU A 61 12.52 -9.51 -21.29
N LYS A 62 12.71 -10.02 -20.06
CA LYS A 62 12.47 -11.43 -19.72
C LYS A 62 11.01 -11.84 -19.82
N TYR A 63 10.09 -10.87 -19.75
CA TYR A 63 8.64 -11.07 -19.76
C TYR A 63 7.98 -10.35 -20.96
N ASN A 64 8.67 -10.25 -22.10
CA ASN A 64 8.23 -9.48 -23.27
C ASN A 64 6.91 -9.98 -23.92
N ASP A 65 6.53 -11.21 -23.61
CA ASP A 65 5.31 -11.87 -24.05
C ASP A 65 4.08 -11.42 -23.24
N GLU A 66 4.30 -10.95 -22.01
CA GLU A 66 3.24 -10.43 -21.14
C GLU A 66 2.71 -9.08 -21.65
N LYS A 67 1.43 -9.05 -22.02
CA LYS A 67 0.75 -7.82 -22.48
C LYS A 67 -0.03 -7.13 -21.38
N ASN A 68 -0.34 -7.83 -20.29
CA ASN A 68 -0.99 -7.21 -19.15
C ASN A 68 0.05 -6.46 -18.32
N LEU A 69 0.06 -5.14 -18.43
CA LEU A 69 1.05 -4.29 -17.76
C LEU A 69 1.03 -4.42 -16.23
N ILE A 70 -0.12 -4.70 -15.62
CA ILE A 70 -0.20 -4.95 -14.17
C ILE A 70 0.60 -6.21 -13.83
N VAL A 71 0.36 -7.30 -14.55
CA VAL A 71 1.06 -8.58 -14.33
C VAL A 71 2.55 -8.45 -14.64
N LEU A 72 2.91 -7.74 -15.71
CA LEU A 72 4.29 -7.48 -16.09
C LEU A 72 5.03 -6.73 -14.99
N LEU A 73 4.47 -5.63 -14.50
CA LEU A 73 5.07 -4.84 -13.42
C LEU A 73 5.15 -5.64 -12.11
N SER A 74 4.13 -6.42 -11.76
CA SER A 74 4.18 -7.33 -10.62
C SER A 74 5.31 -8.35 -10.73
N LYS A 75 5.58 -8.91 -11.92
CA LYS A 75 6.68 -9.85 -12.15
C LYS A 75 8.05 -9.19 -12.07
N VAL A 76 8.24 -8.04 -12.70
CA VAL A 76 9.53 -7.32 -12.74
C VAL A 76 9.96 -6.85 -11.35
N TRP A 77 9.01 -6.39 -10.56
CA TRP A 77 9.25 -5.91 -9.20
C TRP A 77 9.06 -7.00 -8.12
N ALA A 78 8.77 -8.23 -8.53
CA ALA A 78 8.64 -9.36 -7.62
C ALA A 78 9.95 -9.58 -6.85
N GLY A 79 9.84 -9.79 -5.54
CA GLY A 79 10.99 -10.09 -4.69
C GLY A 79 11.93 -8.90 -4.41
N THR A 80 11.58 -7.68 -4.83
CA THR A 80 12.32 -6.46 -4.43
C THR A 80 12.38 -6.34 -2.90
N TYR A 81 11.27 -6.63 -2.23
CA TYR A 81 11.16 -6.69 -0.77
C TYR A 81 10.62 -8.06 -0.37
N VAL A 82 11.51 -8.93 0.11
CA VAL A 82 11.13 -10.30 0.51
C VAL A 82 10.27 -10.21 1.76
N GLY A 83 9.06 -10.77 1.70
CA GLY A 83 8.14 -10.75 2.83
C GLY A 83 7.35 -9.45 3.02
N ALA A 84 7.40 -8.50 2.08
CA ALA A 84 6.44 -7.40 2.06
C ALA A 84 5.00 -7.96 2.11
N GLY A 85 4.19 -7.43 3.02
CA GLY A 85 2.85 -7.96 3.29
C GLY A 85 1.95 -7.94 2.05
N ASN A 86 1.94 -6.81 1.33
CA ASN A 86 1.16 -6.63 0.10
C ASN A 86 1.91 -5.78 -0.93
N MET A 87 1.68 -6.04 -2.22
CA MET A 87 2.07 -5.18 -3.33
C MET A 87 0.80 -4.69 -4.05
N THR A 88 0.59 -3.37 -4.04
CA THR A 88 -0.47 -2.72 -4.80
C THR A 88 0.09 -2.23 -6.13
N VAL A 89 -0.61 -2.51 -7.23
CA VAL A 89 -0.23 -2.02 -8.57
C VAL A 89 -1.42 -1.29 -9.18
N SER A 90 -1.22 -0.02 -9.53
CA SER A 90 -2.18 0.81 -10.23
C SER A 90 -1.56 1.29 -11.53
N VAL A 91 -2.33 1.24 -12.62
CA VAL A 91 -1.88 1.63 -13.95
C VAL A 91 -2.92 2.54 -14.58
N LYS A 92 -2.47 3.70 -15.04
CA LYS A 92 -3.27 4.64 -15.81
C LYS A 92 -2.67 4.80 -17.20
N LYS A 93 -3.47 4.51 -18.22
CA LYS A 93 -3.13 4.81 -19.62
C LYS A 93 -3.39 6.28 -19.91
N ASN A 94 -2.43 6.95 -20.54
CA ASN A 94 -2.52 8.31 -21.02
C ASN A 94 -2.13 8.38 -22.49
N LEU A 95 -2.77 9.25 -23.25
CA LEU A 95 -2.40 9.56 -24.63
C LEU A 95 -1.89 10.99 -24.68
N ILE A 96 -0.60 11.16 -24.99
CA ILE A 96 0.05 12.48 -25.04
C ILE A 96 0.75 12.60 -26.39
N ASN A 97 0.38 13.60 -27.19
CA ASN A 97 1.01 13.87 -28.50
C ASN A 97 1.10 12.64 -29.44
N HIS A 98 0.05 11.81 -29.47
CA HIS A 98 -0.04 10.53 -30.21
C HIS A 98 0.84 9.39 -29.65
N ASP A 99 1.65 9.63 -28.63
CA ASP A 99 2.32 8.58 -27.89
C ASP A 99 1.39 8.00 -26.83
N ILE A 100 1.38 6.67 -26.72
CA ILE A 100 0.72 5.97 -25.63
C ILE A 100 1.70 5.85 -24.47
N LEU A 101 1.36 6.46 -23.34
CA LEU A 101 2.12 6.42 -22.10
C LEU A 101 1.31 5.74 -21.01
N TYR A 102 1.99 5.07 -20.09
CA TYR A 102 1.38 4.49 -18.91
C TYR A 102 2.05 5.08 -17.68
N ASP A 103 1.26 5.68 -16.79
CA ASP A 103 1.70 6.05 -15.45
C ASP A 103 1.29 4.92 -14.52
N ALA A 104 2.26 4.28 -13.87
CA ALA A 104 2.04 3.20 -12.93
C ALA A 104 2.53 3.58 -11.54
N ILE A 105 1.77 3.17 -10.53
CA ILE A 105 2.11 3.30 -9.11
C ILE A 105 2.23 1.90 -8.53
N LEU A 106 3.38 1.58 -7.95
CA LEU A 106 3.60 0.35 -7.21
C LEU A 106 3.81 0.72 -5.75
N ILE A 107 3.05 0.12 -4.83
CA ILE A 107 3.25 0.31 -3.39
C ILE A 107 3.53 -1.04 -2.76
N PHE A 108 4.68 -1.15 -2.11
CA PHE A 108 5.00 -2.25 -1.20
C PHE A 108 4.68 -1.79 0.20
N ASP A 109 3.80 -2.51 0.88
CA ASP A 109 3.39 -2.18 2.23
C ASP A 109 3.79 -3.26 3.23
N SER A 110 3.97 -2.83 4.47
CA SER A 110 4.44 -3.67 5.57
C SER A 110 5.75 -4.39 5.23
N VAL A 111 6.78 -3.62 4.87
CA VAL A 111 8.11 -4.15 4.55
C VAL A 111 8.81 -4.60 5.85
N PRO A 112 9.10 -5.91 6.03
CA PRO A 112 9.56 -6.43 7.31
C PRO A 112 11.06 -6.25 7.56
N ASP A 113 11.85 -6.01 6.52
CA ASP A 113 13.31 -5.93 6.62
C ASP A 113 13.81 -4.58 7.19
N ASP A 114 12.89 -3.62 7.41
CA ASP A 114 13.21 -2.27 7.89
C ASP A 114 12.34 -1.88 9.10
N ASP A 115 12.99 -1.76 10.26
CA ASP A 115 12.34 -1.39 11.53
C ASP A 115 11.81 0.06 11.54
N SER A 116 12.17 0.86 10.54
CA SER A 116 11.83 2.29 10.46
C SER A 116 10.86 2.58 9.31
N VAL A 117 11.02 1.94 8.16
CA VAL A 117 10.19 2.12 6.97
C VAL A 117 9.06 1.09 6.92
N SER A 118 7.82 1.58 6.84
CA SER A 118 6.62 0.75 6.69
C SER A 118 6.30 0.38 5.24
N GLY A 119 6.71 1.18 4.26
CA GLY A 119 6.42 0.89 2.87
C GLY A 119 7.21 1.74 1.88
N TYR A 120 7.27 1.27 0.64
CA TYR A 120 7.88 1.96 -0.49
C TYR A 120 6.88 2.18 -1.60
N ARG A 121 6.95 3.34 -2.23
CA ARG A 121 6.17 3.69 -3.41
C ARG A 121 7.08 3.98 -4.59
N TYR A 122 6.75 3.38 -5.72
CA TYR A 122 7.37 3.67 -7.01
C TYR A 122 6.36 4.33 -7.95
N ASP A 123 6.76 5.46 -8.52
CA ASP A 123 6.04 6.14 -9.59
C ASP A 123 6.81 5.92 -10.90
N ILE A 124 6.20 5.15 -11.80
CA ILE A 124 6.83 4.65 -13.03
C ILE A 124 6.10 5.22 -14.22
N ARG A 125 6.86 5.74 -15.20
CA ARG A 125 6.30 6.05 -16.52
C ARG A 125 6.87 5.12 -17.58
N LEU A 126 5.98 4.50 -18.33
CA LEU A 126 6.31 3.65 -19.47
C LEU A 126 5.77 4.26 -20.77
N LYS A 127 6.46 4.00 -21.88
CA LYS A 127 6.00 4.29 -23.23
C LYS A 127 5.73 3.00 -23.98
N GLU A 128 4.59 2.91 -24.66
CA GLU A 128 4.32 1.82 -25.60
C GLU A 128 5.14 2.02 -26.87
N SER A 129 5.91 1.01 -27.25
CA SER A 129 6.76 1.02 -28.44
C SER A 129 6.54 -0.28 -29.22
N GLY A 130 5.62 -0.24 -30.19
CA GLY A 130 5.15 -1.43 -30.88
C GLY A 130 4.45 -2.39 -29.92
N ASN A 131 5.01 -3.58 -29.73
CA ASN A 131 4.47 -4.59 -28.82
C ASN A 131 5.16 -4.59 -27.44
N ASN A 132 6.06 -3.65 -27.17
CA ASN A 132 6.87 -3.61 -25.96
C ASN A 132 6.61 -2.34 -25.13
N PHE A 133 7.05 -2.36 -23.88
CA PHE A 133 7.02 -1.21 -22.98
C PHE A 133 8.44 -0.77 -22.64
N ASP A 134 8.74 0.51 -22.87
CA ASP A 134 10.02 1.12 -22.51
C ASP A 134 9.86 1.99 -21.27
N ILE A 135 10.73 1.81 -20.28
CA ILE A 135 10.72 2.66 -19.07
C ILE A 135 11.30 4.04 -19.42
N VAL A 136 10.48 5.07 -19.24
CA VAL A 136 10.86 6.48 -19.39
C VAL A 136 11.56 6.97 -18.13
N TYR A 137 10.92 6.77 -16.97
CA TYR A 137 11.51 7.06 -15.66
C TYR A 137 10.92 6.18 -14.57
N VAL A 138 11.65 6.08 -13.46
CA VAL A 138 11.19 5.52 -12.18
C VAL A 138 11.60 6.48 -11.08
N LYS A 139 10.66 6.74 -10.17
CA LYS A 139 10.91 7.45 -8.93
C LYS A 139 10.51 6.59 -7.75
N GLU A 140 11.14 6.83 -6.61
CA GLU A 140 10.92 6.09 -5.37
C GLU A 140 10.76 7.04 -4.18
N SER A 141 9.91 6.65 -3.24
CA SER A 141 9.72 7.31 -1.94
C SER A 141 9.38 6.26 -0.86
N GLY A 142 9.69 6.57 0.40
CA GLY A 142 9.45 5.70 1.55
C GLY A 142 8.45 6.30 2.54
N ARG A 143 7.76 5.43 3.29
CA ARG A 143 6.81 5.80 4.35
C ARG A 143 7.25 5.17 5.67
N CYS A 144 7.24 5.90 6.78
CA CYS A 144 7.69 5.36 8.06
C CYS A 144 6.59 4.59 8.82
N TRP A 145 7.00 3.74 9.75
CA TRP A 145 6.09 3.17 10.75
C TRP A 145 5.53 4.26 11.67
N ASN A 146 4.42 3.95 12.34
CA ASN A 146 3.81 4.92 13.26
C ASN A 146 4.77 5.22 14.42
N GLY A 147 4.98 6.51 14.71
CA GLY A 147 5.92 6.97 15.72
C GLY A 147 7.40 6.89 15.31
N ARG A 148 7.70 6.62 14.03
CA ARG A 148 9.07 6.53 13.48
C ARG A 148 9.39 7.61 12.44
N GLY A 149 8.64 8.71 12.41
CA GLY A 149 8.80 9.78 11.44
C GLY A 149 7.52 10.09 10.66
N HIS A 150 7.68 10.44 9.39
CA HIS A 150 6.60 10.91 8.53
C HIS A 150 5.66 9.78 8.08
N ARG A 151 4.38 10.11 7.91
CA ARG A 151 3.31 9.18 7.49
C ARG A 151 2.99 9.26 6.00
N PHE A 152 3.52 10.27 5.33
CA PHE A 152 3.44 10.46 3.89
C PHE A 152 4.51 9.63 3.20
N PHE A 153 4.51 9.61 1.87
CA PHE A 153 5.64 9.10 1.11
C PHE A 153 6.66 10.23 0.90
N SER A 154 7.89 10.04 1.35
CA SER A 154 8.95 11.05 1.28
C SER A 154 10.32 10.38 1.19
N VAL A 155 11.35 11.15 0.84
CA VAL A 155 12.75 10.73 0.97
C VAL A 155 13.37 11.17 2.30
N GLU A 156 12.60 11.85 3.14
CA GLU A 156 13.03 12.21 4.49
C GLU A 156 13.35 10.95 5.31
N PRO A 157 14.38 11.00 6.19
CA PRO A 157 14.71 9.84 7.02
C PRO A 157 13.60 9.50 8.02
N CYS A 158 13.36 8.21 8.22
CA CYS A 158 12.64 7.74 9.41
C CYS A 158 13.53 7.87 10.65
N VAL A 159 12.95 8.26 11.79
CA VAL A 159 13.61 8.59 13.06
C VAL A 159 12.95 7.90 14.24
#